data_AF-A0A948MQN5-F1
#
_entry.id   AF-A0A948MQN5-F1
#
_cell.length_a   1.000
_cell.length_b   1.000
_cell.length_c   1.000
_cell.angle_alpha   90.00
_cell.angle_beta   90.00
_cell.angle_gamma   90.00
#
_symmetry.space_group_name_H-M   'P 1'
#
loop_
_entity.id
_entity.type
_entity.pdbx_description
1 polymer ?
#
loop_
_entity_poly.entity_id
_entity_poly.type
_entity_poly.pdbx_seq_one_letter_code
_entity_poly.pdbx_strand_id
1 'polypeptide(L)' 'MKAQEKVVKLICSVCKRTNYYKQKNKKLVERKLEFQKYCKWCRKRTVHKESKK' A
#
# COMPACT_ATOMS: atom_id res chain seq x y z
N MET A 1 -5.74 5.46 -25.15
CA MET A 1 -6.32 4.56 -24.14
C MET A 1 -5.56 4.71 -22.83
N LYS A 2 -6.08 5.44 -21.83
CA LYS A 2 -5.34 5.70 -20.58
C LYS A 2 -5.35 4.46 -19.70
N ALA A 3 -4.17 3.96 -19.35
CA ALA A 3 -4.03 2.91 -18.35
C ALA A 3 -4.68 3.41 -17.05
N GLN A 4 -5.58 2.62 -16.48
CA GLN A 4 -6.32 2.99 -15.28
C GLN A 4 -5.37 2.89 -14.09
N GLU A 5 -4.58 3.94 -13.87
CA GLU A 5 -3.68 4.10 -12.73
C GLU A 5 -4.52 4.20 -11.46
N LYS A 6 -4.64 3.09 -10.72
CA LYS A 6 -5.42 3.07 -9.48
C LYS A 6 -4.50 3.46 -8.33
N VAL A 7 -4.82 4.56 -7.66
CA VAL A 7 -4.16 4.92 -6.41
C VAL A 7 -4.57 3.91 -5.34
N VAL A 8 -3.61 3.14 -4.86
CA VAL A 8 -3.74 2.19 -3.76
C VAL A 8 -3.22 2.79 -2.46
N LYS A 9 -3.93 2.50 -1.38
CA LYS A 9 -3.55 2.91 -0.02
C LYS A 9 -2.77 1.79 0.64
N LEU A 10 -1.67 2.12 1.29
CA LEU A 10 -0.85 1.16 2.05
C LEU A 10 -1.15 1.33 3.53
N ILE A 11 -1.73 0.28 4.10
CA ILE A 11 -2.16 0.21 5.49
C ILE A 11 -1.13 -0.55 6.31
N CYS A 12 -0.68 0.05 7.41
CA CYS A 12 0.18 -0.62 8.38
C CYS A 12 -0.58 -1.79 9.04
N SER A 13 0.01 -2.99 9.07
CA SER A 13 -0.64 -4.18 9.67
C SER A 13 -0.83 -4.07 11.19
N VAL A 14 -0.08 -3.19 11.87
CA VAL A 14 -0.10 -3.05 13.33
C VAL A 14 -1.12 -2.01 13.77
N CYS A 15 -1.00 -0.77 13.29
CA CYS A 15 -1.89 0.31 13.68
C CYS A 15 -3.11 0.50 12.76
N LYS A 16 -3.21 -0.29 11.69
CA LYS A 16 -4.28 -0.21 10.65
C LYS A 16 -4.44 1.17 10.02
N ARG A 17 -3.48 2.08 10.19
CA ARG A 17 -3.48 3.42 9.59
C ARG A 17 -2.93 3.36 8.17
N THR A 18 -3.53 4.16 7.29
CA THR A 18 -2.98 4.42 5.96
C THR A 18 -1.82 5.41 6.11
N ASN A 19 -0.62 4.96 5.75
CA ASN A 19 0.59 5.78 5.87
C ASN A 19 1.17 6.19 4.51
N TYR A 20 0.86 5.43 3.45
CA TYR A 20 1.39 5.70 2.11
C TYR A 20 0.31 5.53 1.04
N TYR A 21 0.48 6.28 -0.05
CA TYR A 21 -0.31 6.19 -1.26
C TYR A 21 0.62 5.83 -2.41
N LYS A 22 0.26 4.83 -3.22
CA LYS A 22 1.02 4.42 -4.39
C LYS A 22 0.10 4.26 -5.57
N GLN A 23 0.56 4.63 -6.76
CA GLN A 23 -0.14 4.31 -7.99
C GLN A 23 0.21 2.88 -8.38
N LYS A 24 -0.81 2.08 -8.67
CA LYS A 24 -0.65 0.72 -9.16
C LYS A 24 -1.35 0.57 -10.49
N ASN A 25 -0.62 0.03 -11.45
CA ASN A 25 -1.19 -0.35 -12.73
C ASN A 25 -1.70 -1.79 -12.63
N LYS A 26 -3.03 -1.98 -12.63
CA LYS A 26 -3.65 -3.31 -12.46
C LYS A 26 -3.23 -4.31 -13.53
N LYS A 27 -2.91 -3.84 -14.74
CA LYS A 27 -2.49 -4.68 -15.88
C LYS A 27 -1.11 -5.33 -15.68
N LEU A 28 -0.25 -4.73 -14.87
CA LEU A 28 1.14 -5.19 -14.68
C LEU A 28 1.35 -5.92 -13.34
N VAL A 29 0.49 -5.67 -12.35
CA VAL A 29 0.68 -6.20 -10.99
C VAL A 29 -0.63 -6.78 -10.47
N GLU A 30 -0.79 -8.09 -10.65
CA GLU A 30 -1.93 -8.85 -10.12
C GLU A 30 -1.75 -9.23 -8.64
N ARG A 31 -0.50 -9.32 -8.18
CA ARG A 31 -0.17 -9.67 -6.78
C ARG A 31 -0.52 -8.57 -5.78
N LYS A 32 -0.89 -8.96 -4.56
CA LYS A 32 -1.05 -8.05 -3.42
C LYS A 32 0.32 -7.43 -3.10
N LEU A 33 0.39 -6.10 -3.01
CA LEU A 33 1.62 -5.41 -2.64
C LEU A 33 1.75 -5.39 -1.11
N GLU A 34 2.86 -5.95 -0.62
CA GLU A 34 3.24 -5.91 0.79
C GLU A 34 4.62 -5.29 0.88
N PHE A 35 4.74 -4.19 1.63
CA PHE A 35 6.01 -3.47 1.77
C PHE A 35 6.36 -3.32 3.25
N GLN A 36 7.59 -3.69 3.62
CA GLN A 36 8.13 -3.35 4.92
C GLN A 36 8.57 -1.89 4.91
N LYS A 37 7.79 -1.03 5.56
CA LYS A 37 8.05 0.41 5.67
C LYS A 37 8.01 0.84 7.12
N TYR A 38 8.69 1.94 7.41
CA TYR A 38 8.65 2.54 8.73
C TYR A 38 7.26 3.12 9.01
N CYS A 39 6.66 2.75 10.13
CA CYS A 39 5.42 3.35 10.58
C CYS A 39 5.74 4.44 11.62
N LYS A 40 5.47 5.71 11.29
CA LYS A 40 5.64 6.85 12.22
C LYS A 40 4.89 6.65 13.54
N TRP A 41 3.73 6.00 13.50
CA TRP A 41 2.89 5.75 14.69
C TRP A 41 3.45 4.65 15.58
N CYS A 42 3.90 3.53 15.00
CA CYS A 42 4.46 2.41 15.76
C CYS A 42 5.96 2.59 16.07
N ARG A 43 6.60 3.63 15.50
CA ARG A 43 8.05 3.90 15.55
C ARG A 43 8.93 2.70 15.20
N LYS A 44 8.43 1.80 14.35
CA LYS A 44 9.11 0.58 13.92
C LYS A 44 8.81 0.29 12.46
N ARG A 45 9.67 -0.51 11.81
CA ARG A 45 9.40 -1.06 10.48
C ARG A 45 8.34 -2.14 10.60
N THR A 46 7.25 -1.98 9.86
CA THR A 46 6.11 -2.90 9.86
C THR A 46 5.70 -3.20 8.43
N VAL A 47 5.04 -4.35 8.25
CA VAL A 47 4.45 -4.71 6.96
C VAL A 47 3.25 -3.81 6.70
N HIS A 48 3.32 -3.05 5.61
CA HIS A 48 2.21 -2.28 5.08
C HIS A 48 1.59 -3.05 3.91
N LYS A 49 0.30 -3.35 4.01
CA LYS A 49 -0.46 -4.11 3.02
C LYS A 49 -1.28 -3.16 2.16
N GLU A 50 -1.42 -3.49 0.90
CA GLU A 50 -2.33 -2.79 0.00
C GLU A 50 -3.78 -2.96 0.45
N SER A 51 -4.46 -1.84 0.70
CA SER A 51 -5.90 -1.81 0.89
C SER A 51 -6.57 -1.72 -0.47
N LYS A 52 -7.16 -2.83 -0.90
CA LYS A 52 -8.08 -2.85 -2.03
C LYS A 52 -9.40 -2.22 -1.57
N LYS A 53 -9.77 -1.08 -2.17
CA LYS A 53 -11.18 -0.79 -2.40
C LYS A 53 -11.55 -1.33 -3.77
#